data_AF-A0A499V4S7-F1
#
_entry.id   AF-A0A499V4S7-F1
#
_cell.length_a   1.000
_cell.length_b   1.000
_cell.length_c   1.000
_cell.angle_alpha   90.00
_cell.angle_beta   90.00
_cell.angle_gamma   90.00
#
_symmetry.space_group_name_H-M   'P 1'
#
loop_
_entity.id
_entity.type
_entity.pdbx_description
1 polymer ?
#
loop_
_entity_poly.entity_id
_entity_poly.type
_entity_poly.pdbx_seq_one_letter_code
_entity_poly.pdbx_strand_id
1 'polypeptide(L)'
;MPAPLLGEYAEADAGALLQGLLGYSPEELRREVEGWLEHRTAADAAVGLLDACAGADHEAAAKRAVAQLVLADLDDPRALRVLRKAADSDVEGCRQVATATLGAHLEGEAPVDPARAEEAGLWLLIDGLSILAGAGETEELVRGFLENGNTAPEALEQRVDELWRVEHPATAQVLAELGEGLRGVDKRLAKRMRTAANKAQSRR
;
A
#
# COMPACT_ATOMS: atom_id res chain seq x y z
N MET A 1 -14.63 16.53 11.62
CA MET A 1 -13.58 17.04 10.71
C MET A 1 -14.22 18.06 9.79
N PRO A 2 -13.67 19.28 9.64
CA PRO A 2 -14.09 20.15 8.53
C PRO A 2 -13.87 19.41 7.20
N ALA A 3 -14.72 19.67 6.20
CA ALA A 3 -14.54 19.07 4.88
C ALA A 3 -13.18 19.51 4.33
N PRO A 4 -12.36 18.58 3.79
CA PRO A 4 -11.08 18.94 3.22
C PRO A 4 -11.27 19.94 2.07
N LEU A 5 -10.40 20.95 2.02
CA LEU A 5 -10.42 21.94 0.95
C LEU A 5 -9.65 21.37 -0.24
N LEU A 6 -10.32 21.16 -1.38
CA LEU A 6 -9.65 20.69 -2.59
C LEU A 6 -8.50 21.63 -2.97
N GLY A 7 -7.30 21.07 -3.10
CA GLY A 7 -6.06 21.80 -3.38
C GLY A 7 -5.22 22.15 -2.15
N GLU A 8 -5.61 21.67 -0.96
CA GLU A 8 -4.86 21.87 0.29
C GLU A 8 -3.41 21.36 0.18
N TYR A 9 -3.18 20.32 -0.61
CA TYR A 9 -1.86 19.69 -0.70
C TYR A 9 -1.04 20.13 -1.90
N ALA A 10 -1.51 21.02 -2.78
CA ALA A 10 -0.83 21.31 -4.06
C ALA A 10 0.69 21.54 -3.93
N GLU A 11 1.11 22.35 -2.95
CA GLU A 11 2.52 22.66 -2.67
C GLU A 11 3.16 21.81 -1.54
N ALA A 12 2.40 20.92 -0.91
CA ALA A 12 2.88 20.09 0.19
C ALA A 12 3.94 19.06 -0.26
N ASP A 13 4.73 18.56 0.68
CA ASP A 13 5.59 17.40 0.43
C ASP A 13 4.77 16.11 0.25
N ALA A 14 5.39 15.08 -0.31
CA ALA A 14 4.73 13.81 -0.59
C ALA A 14 4.24 13.11 0.68
N GLY A 15 4.96 13.22 1.80
CA GLY A 15 4.55 12.58 3.05
C GLY A 15 3.25 13.17 3.60
N ALA A 16 3.14 14.50 3.58
CA ALA A 16 1.95 15.22 3.98
C ALA A 16 0.76 14.93 3.07
N LEU A 17 0.96 14.91 1.74
CA LEU A 17 -0.05 14.48 0.77
C LEU A 17 -0.57 13.08 1.12
N LEU A 18 0.32 12.09 1.18
CA LEU A 18 -0.06 10.69 1.38
C LEU A 18 -0.80 10.47 2.70
N GLN A 19 -0.40 11.18 3.76
CA GLN A 19 -1.10 11.13 5.05
C GLN A 19 -2.51 11.70 4.95
N GLY A 20 -2.69 12.83 4.25
CA GLY A 20 -4.00 13.46 4.05
C GLY A 20 -4.96 12.59 3.24
N LEU A 21 -4.44 11.92 2.21
CA LEU A 21 -5.21 11.09 1.29
C LEU A 21 -5.85 9.84 1.92
N LEU A 22 -5.39 9.37 3.08
CA LEU A 22 -5.89 8.14 3.72
C LEU A 22 -7.39 8.20 4.07
N GLY A 23 -7.96 9.39 4.22
CA GLY A 23 -9.40 9.59 4.52
C GLY A 23 -10.24 10.05 3.34
N TYR A 24 -9.66 10.15 2.13
CA TYR A 24 -10.32 10.76 0.99
C TYR A 24 -11.07 9.71 0.16
N SER A 25 -12.21 10.10 -0.42
CA SER A 25 -12.85 9.29 -1.46
C SER A 25 -11.94 9.19 -2.70
N PRO A 26 -12.13 8.18 -3.58
CA PRO A 26 -11.34 8.06 -4.81
C PRO A 26 -11.36 9.31 -5.70
N GLU A 27 -12.49 10.04 -5.74
CA GLU A 27 -12.60 11.27 -6.53
C GLU A 27 -11.81 12.43 -5.90
N GLU A 28 -11.87 12.59 -4.58
CA GLU A 28 -11.11 13.62 -3.85
C GLU A 28 -9.61 13.33 -3.95
N LEU A 29 -9.21 12.07 -3.77
CA LEU A 29 -7.82 11.63 -3.92
C LEU A 29 -7.28 12.00 -5.29
N ARG A 30 -7.99 11.63 -6.36
CA ARG A 30 -7.57 11.93 -7.73
C ARG A 30 -7.37 13.44 -7.95
N ARG A 31 -8.29 14.27 -7.46
CA ARG A 31 -8.20 15.74 -7.60
C ARG A 31 -7.02 16.34 -6.84
N GLU A 32 -6.76 15.89 -5.62
CA GLU A 32 -5.58 16.34 -4.85
C GLU A 32 -4.29 15.92 -5.54
N VAL A 33 -4.21 14.69 -6.03
CA VAL A 33 -3.03 14.19 -6.74
C VAL A 33 -2.80 14.97 -8.03
N GLU A 34 -3.85 15.24 -8.82
CA GLU A 34 -3.77 16.08 -10.02
C GLU A 34 -3.21 17.47 -9.67
N GLY A 35 -3.80 18.16 -8.69
CA GLY A 35 -3.35 19.48 -8.25
C GLY A 35 -1.94 19.46 -7.65
N TRP A 36 -1.55 18.40 -6.96
CA TRP A 36 -0.18 18.19 -6.51
C TRP A 36 0.75 18.07 -7.73
N LEU A 37 0.47 17.19 -8.68
CA LEU A 37 1.36 16.96 -9.82
C LEU A 37 1.58 18.21 -10.70
N GLU A 38 0.66 19.17 -10.75
CA GLU A 38 0.83 20.43 -11.49
C GLU A 38 2.04 21.27 -11.05
N HIS A 39 2.51 21.10 -9.81
CA HIS A 39 3.58 21.91 -9.22
C HIS A 39 4.98 21.28 -9.31
N ARG A 40 5.13 20.12 -9.96
CA ARG A 40 6.38 19.34 -9.93
C ARG A 40 6.56 18.47 -11.17
N THR A 41 7.80 18.07 -11.45
CA THR A 41 8.04 17.11 -12.53
C THR A 41 7.68 15.70 -12.08
N ALA A 42 7.35 14.81 -13.00
CA ALA A 42 7.07 13.40 -12.69
C ALA A 42 8.26 12.71 -11.99
N ALA A 43 9.50 13.09 -12.31
CA ALA A 43 10.69 12.57 -11.64
C ALA A 43 10.79 13.04 -10.19
N ASP A 44 10.54 14.33 -9.92
CA ASP A 44 10.55 14.87 -8.57
C ASP A 44 9.41 14.30 -7.72
N ALA A 45 8.23 14.12 -8.33
CA ALA A 45 7.10 13.44 -7.72
C ALA A 45 7.46 12.01 -7.32
N ALA A 46 8.05 11.23 -8.23
CA ALA A 46 8.47 9.86 -7.95
C ALA A 46 9.50 9.78 -6.80
N VAL A 47 10.50 10.67 -6.78
CA VAL A 47 11.48 10.74 -5.68
C VAL A 47 10.79 11.02 -4.35
N GLY A 48 9.95 12.07 -4.28
CA GLY A 48 9.26 12.42 -3.04
C GLY A 48 8.35 11.31 -2.51
N LEU A 49 7.60 10.65 -3.41
CA LEU A 49 6.73 9.53 -3.06
C LEU A 49 7.56 8.34 -2.53
N LEU A 50 8.68 8.01 -3.18
CA LEU A 50 9.56 6.92 -2.73
C LEU A 50 10.24 7.23 -1.40
N ASP A 51 10.67 8.47 -1.18
CA ASP A 51 11.26 8.89 0.11
C ASP A 51 10.25 8.74 1.26
N ALA A 52 8.97 9.04 1.00
CA ALA A 52 7.88 8.84 1.97
C ALA A 52 7.61 7.35 2.30
N CYS A 53 8.10 6.41 1.48
CA CYS A 53 7.92 4.97 1.64
C CYS A 53 8.94 4.30 2.57
N ALA A 54 9.95 5.05 3.06
CA ALA A 54 11.07 4.50 3.82
C ALA A 54 10.73 3.95 5.22
N GLY A 55 9.62 4.39 5.81
CA GLY A 55 9.23 4.03 7.18
C GLY A 55 8.85 2.54 7.34
N ALA A 56 8.96 2.03 8.57
CA ALA A 56 8.69 0.61 8.89
C ALA A 56 7.50 0.41 9.82
N ASP A 57 6.80 1.47 10.22
CA ASP A 57 5.59 1.36 11.04
C ASP A 57 4.33 1.12 10.19
N HIS A 58 3.22 0.94 10.89
CA HIS A 58 1.91 0.75 10.28
C HIS A 58 1.47 1.97 9.44
N GLU A 59 1.75 3.19 9.90
CA GLU A 59 1.39 4.40 9.15
C GLU A 59 2.19 4.50 7.84
N ALA A 60 3.46 4.11 7.85
CA ALA A 60 4.28 4.02 6.66
C ALA A 60 3.75 2.97 5.67
N ALA A 61 3.18 1.87 6.15
CA ALA A 61 2.53 0.87 5.31
C ALA A 61 1.32 1.46 4.56
N ALA A 62 0.46 2.20 5.27
CA ALA A 62 -0.71 2.83 4.66
C ALA A 62 -0.31 3.90 3.63
N LYS A 63 0.70 4.72 3.96
CA LYS A 63 1.27 5.70 3.02
C LYS A 63 1.88 5.05 1.79
N ARG A 64 2.58 3.91 1.94
CA ARG A 64 3.13 3.14 0.80
C ARG A 64 2.05 2.64 -0.14
N ALA A 65 0.94 2.13 0.38
CA ALA A 65 -0.18 1.70 -0.46
C ALA A 65 -0.72 2.86 -1.32
N VAL A 66 -0.92 4.05 -0.73
CA VAL A 66 -1.35 5.23 -1.50
C VAL A 66 -0.26 5.69 -2.47
N ALA A 67 1.01 5.68 -2.05
CA ALA A 67 2.12 6.07 -2.92
C ALA A 67 2.19 5.19 -4.17
N GLN A 68 1.96 3.89 -4.03
CA GLN A 68 1.96 2.96 -5.14
C GLN A 68 0.91 3.32 -6.19
N LEU A 69 -0.30 3.71 -5.76
CA LEU A 69 -1.36 4.14 -6.68
C LEU A 69 -0.92 5.35 -7.51
N VAL A 70 -0.35 6.37 -6.84
CA VAL A 70 0.14 7.57 -7.53
C VAL A 70 1.32 7.25 -8.45
N LEU A 71 2.28 6.44 -7.99
CA LEU A 71 3.44 6.03 -8.78
C LEU A 71 3.06 5.22 -10.03
N ALA A 72 2.01 4.39 -9.95
CA ALA A 72 1.53 3.60 -11.08
C ALA A 72 0.96 4.46 -12.22
N ASP A 73 0.45 5.65 -11.90
CA ASP A 73 -0.10 6.60 -12.87
C ASP A 73 0.96 7.54 -13.48
N LEU A 74 2.21 7.50 -12.99
CA LEU A 74 3.32 8.29 -13.53
C LEU A 74 3.92 7.67 -14.80
N ASP A 75 3.24 7.85 -15.94
CA ASP A 75 3.75 7.43 -17.25
C ASP A 75 4.79 8.43 -17.82
N ASP A 76 5.96 8.50 -17.18
CA ASP A 76 7.09 9.33 -17.62
C ASP A 76 8.42 8.54 -17.59
N PRO A 77 9.23 8.56 -18.67
CA PRO A 77 10.50 7.82 -18.73
C PRO A 77 11.55 8.21 -17.68
N ARG A 78 11.46 9.40 -17.09
CA ARG A 78 12.33 9.82 -15.98
C ARG A 78 11.81 9.26 -14.67
N ALA A 79 10.49 9.26 -14.43
CA ALA A 79 9.89 8.60 -13.27
C ALA A 79 10.20 7.09 -13.26
N LEU A 80 10.10 6.41 -14.41
CA LEU A 80 10.49 5.00 -14.55
C LEU A 80 11.95 4.73 -14.20
N ARG A 81 12.86 5.67 -14.49
CA ARG A 81 14.27 5.56 -14.08
C ARG A 81 14.47 5.68 -12.58
N VAL A 82 13.70 6.56 -11.92
CA VAL A 82 13.70 6.69 -10.46
C VAL A 82 13.21 5.39 -9.82
N LEU A 83 12.10 4.82 -10.32
CA LEU A 83 11.56 3.54 -9.85
C LEU A 83 12.58 2.41 -9.99
N ARG A 84 13.25 2.28 -11.14
CA ARG A 84 14.28 1.25 -11.34
C ARG A 84 15.42 1.37 -10.34
N LYS A 85 15.89 2.60 -10.09
CA LYS A 85 16.93 2.83 -9.08
C LYS A 85 16.45 2.48 -7.67
N ALA A 86 15.21 2.79 -7.33
CA ALA A 86 14.64 2.47 -6.03
C ALA A 86 14.41 0.97 -5.84
N ALA A 87 14.10 0.22 -6.90
CA ALA A 87 14.00 -1.24 -6.88
C ALA A 87 15.35 -1.95 -6.56
N ASP A 88 16.47 -1.23 -6.67
CA ASP A 88 17.80 -1.68 -6.25
C ASP A 88 18.26 -1.06 -4.91
N SER A 89 17.38 -0.34 -4.20
CA SER A 89 17.69 0.32 -2.92
C SER A 89 17.78 -0.66 -1.75
N ASP A 90 18.65 -0.38 -0.78
CA ASP A 90 18.70 -1.08 0.50
C ASP A 90 17.54 -0.68 1.45
N VAL A 91 16.80 0.38 1.14
CA VAL A 91 15.60 0.79 1.88
C VAL A 91 14.43 -0.08 1.44
N GLU A 92 14.08 -1.07 2.26
CA GLU A 92 13.06 -2.10 1.97
C GLU A 92 11.76 -1.53 1.41
N GLY A 93 11.16 -0.55 2.11
CA GLY A 93 9.86 0.00 1.70
C GLY A 93 9.89 0.67 0.33
N CYS A 94 10.97 1.41 0.02
CA CYS A 94 11.18 2.00 -1.30
C CYS A 94 11.38 0.92 -2.37
N ARG A 95 12.14 -0.13 -2.05
CA ARG A 95 12.42 -1.23 -2.97
C ARG A 95 11.16 -2.00 -3.35
N GLN A 96 10.37 -2.38 -2.35
CA GLN A 96 9.18 -3.20 -2.52
C GLN A 96 8.10 -2.43 -3.29
N VAL A 97 7.84 -1.16 -2.95
CA VAL A 97 6.86 -0.35 -3.69
C VAL A 97 7.29 -0.09 -5.14
N ALA A 98 8.58 0.17 -5.37
CA ALA A 98 9.11 0.38 -6.72
C ALA A 98 9.04 -0.90 -7.56
N THR A 99 9.39 -2.04 -6.97
CA THR A 99 9.35 -3.36 -7.62
C THR A 99 7.92 -3.74 -7.98
N ALA A 100 6.95 -3.54 -7.08
CA ALA A 100 5.54 -3.76 -7.35
C ALA A 100 5.03 -2.85 -8.49
N THR A 101 5.39 -1.56 -8.46
CA THR A 101 4.98 -0.59 -9.48
C THR A 101 5.53 -0.93 -10.87
N LEU A 102 6.80 -1.34 -10.94
CA LEU A 102 7.43 -1.78 -12.19
C LEU A 102 6.86 -3.10 -12.70
N GLY A 103 6.53 -4.05 -11.81
CA GLY A 103 5.91 -5.32 -12.17
C GLY A 103 4.50 -5.16 -12.76
N ALA A 104 3.79 -4.10 -12.37
CA ALA A 104 2.49 -3.75 -12.95
C ALA A 104 2.59 -3.09 -14.34
N HIS A 105 3.74 -2.49 -14.68
CA HIS A 105 3.98 -1.91 -16.01
C HIS A 105 4.30 -3.00 -17.03
N LEU A 106 3.29 -3.40 -17.80
CA LEU A 106 3.35 -4.48 -18.80
C LEU A 106 4.34 -4.21 -19.96
N GLU A 107 4.74 -2.96 -20.19
CA GLU A 107 5.54 -2.53 -21.35
C GLU A 107 7.02 -2.22 -21.03
N GLY A 108 7.49 -2.55 -19.82
CA GLY A 108 8.86 -2.22 -19.39
C GLY A 108 9.96 -2.96 -20.17
N GLU A 109 10.96 -2.22 -20.65
CA GLU A 109 12.18 -2.73 -21.34
C GLU A 109 13.04 -3.71 -20.51
N ALA A 110 12.80 -3.81 -19.19
CA ALA A 110 13.50 -4.72 -18.30
C ALA A 110 12.49 -5.45 -17.39
N PRO A 111 12.30 -6.77 -17.56
CA PRO A 111 11.39 -7.53 -16.71
C PRO A 111 11.93 -7.61 -15.28
N VAL A 112 11.06 -7.32 -14.31
CA VAL A 112 11.32 -7.61 -12.89
C VAL A 112 11.39 -9.13 -12.71
N ASP A 113 12.34 -9.61 -11.89
CA ASP A 113 12.41 -11.03 -11.53
C ASP A 113 11.05 -11.52 -10.97
N PRO A 114 10.46 -12.62 -11.48
CA PRO A 114 9.12 -13.03 -11.08
C PRO A 114 8.95 -13.29 -9.58
N ALA A 115 9.98 -13.84 -8.90
CA ALA A 115 9.92 -14.09 -7.47
C ALA A 115 9.94 -12.77 -6.68
N ARG A 116 10.76 -11.81 -7.10
CA ARG A 116 10.73 -10.45 -6.52
C ARG A 116 9.40 -9.75 -6.75
N ALA A 117 8.81 -9.90 -7.93
CA ALA A 117 7.51 -9.31 -8.25
C ALA A 117 6.39 -9.92 -7.38
N GLU A 118 6.41 -11.23 -7.16
CA GLU A 118 5.46 -11.92 -6.29
C GLU A 118 5.58 -11.46 -4.83
N GLU A 119 6.81 -11.37 -4.31
CA GLU A 119 7.08 -10.87 -2.96
C GLU A 119 6.62 -9.42 -2.79
N ALA A 120 6.95 -8.55 -3.75
CA ALA A 120 6.53 -7.15 -3.75
C ALA A 120 5.00 -7.01 -3.81
N GLY A 121 4.31 -7.88 -4.56
CA GLY A 121 2.85 -7.94 -4.58
C GLY A 121 2.24 -8.36 -3.23
N LEU A 122 2.89 -9.28 -2.50
CA LEU A 122 2.47 -9.63 -1.12
C LEU A 122 2.75 -8.48 -0.15
N TRP A 123 3.87 -7.77 -0.29
CA TRP A 123 4.19 -6.56 0.46
C TRP A 123 3.10 -5.49 0.28
N LEU A 124 2.74 -5.21 -0.97
CA LEU A 124 1.70 -4.23 -1.30
C LEU A 124 0.31 -4.66 -0.79
N LEU A 125 0.01 -5.96 -0.75
CA LEU A 125 -1.20 -6.46 -0.13
C LEU A 125 -1.24 -6.14 1.38
N ILE A 126 -0.12 -6.28 2.09
CA ILE A 126 -0.04 -5.91 3.52
C ILE A 126 -0.19 -4.40 3.69
N ASP A 127 0.46 -3.61 2.84
CA ASP A 127 0.31 -2.15 2.82
C ASP A 127 -1.16 -1.74 2.60
N GLY A 128 -1.86 -2.33 1.62
CA GLY A 128 -3.28 -2.05 1.36
C GLY A 128 -4.19 -2.44 2.53
N LEU A 129 -3.93 -3.60 3.16
CA LEU A 129 -4.63 -4.04 4.36
C LEU A 129 -4.41 -3.11 5.56
N SER A 130 -3.27 -2.43 5.63
CA SER A 130 -2.97 -1.47 6.71
C SER A 130 -3.86 -0.22 6.67
N ILE A 131 -4.31 0.20 5.49
CA ILE A 131 -5.28 1.32 5.37
C ILE A 131 -6.55 0.99 6.16
N LEU A 132 -7.05 -0.25 6.03
CA LEU A 132 -8.26 -0.71 6.71
C LEU A 132 -8.05 -0.88 8.22
N ALA A 133 -6.88 -1.38 8.62
CA ALA A 133 -6.56 -1.65 10.00
C ALA A 133 -6.42 -0.34 10.82
N GLY A 134 -5.72 0.66 10.25
CA GLY A 134 -5.49 1.96 10.91
C GLY A 134 -6.72 2.86 11.02
N ALA A 135 -7.68 2.72 10.11
CA ALA A 135 -8.89 3.52 10.13
C ALA A 135 -9.92 3.03 11.18
N GLY A 136 -9.62 1.94 11.92
CA GLY A 136 -10.53 1.40 12.94
C GLY A 136 -11.88 1.01 12.37
N GLU A 137 -11.89 0.63 11.09
CA GLU A 137 -13.06 0.67 10.23
C GLU A 137 -14.12 -0.35 10.61
N THR A 138 -15.35 0.04 10.34
CA THR A 138 -16.55 -0.73 10.69
C THR A 138 -16.64 -2.04 9.91
N GLU A 139 -17.42 -2.99 10.42
CA GLU A 139 -17.60 -4.30 9.79
C GLU A 139 -18.16 -4.20 8.34
N GLU A 140 -18.80 -3.08 7.99
CA GLU A 140 -19.32 -2.76 6.67
C GLU A 140 -18.21 -2.41 5.65
N LEU A 141 -17.18 -1.68 6.07
CA LEU A 141 -16.06 -1.31 5.19
C LEU A 141 -15.14 -2.50 4.96
N VAL A 142 -14.94 -3.34 6.00
CA VAL A 142 -14.27 -4.63 5.87
C VAL A 142 -15.05 -5.57 4.95
N ARG A 143 -16.38 -5.57 5.00
CA ARG A 143 -17.24 -6.33 4.07
C ARG A 143 -17.08 -5.82 2.63
N GLY A 144 -17.12 -4.52 2.40
CA GLY A 144 -16.90 -3.93 1.08
C GLY A 144 -15.51 -4.26 0.50
N PHE A 145 -14.48 -4.31 1.35
CA PHE A 145 -13.15 -4.79 0.94
C PHE A 145 -13.18 -6.26 0.52
N LEU A 146 -13.87 -7.13 1.26
CA LEU A 146 -14.00 -8.54 0.88
C LEU A 146 -14.82 -8.73 -0.41
N GLU A 147 -15.70 -7.81 -0.75
CA GLU A 147 -16.51 -7.87 -1.98
C GLU A 147 -15.76 -7.39 -3.23
N ASN A 148 -14.60 -6.74 -3.07
CA ASN A 148 -13.71 -6.40 -4.19
C ASN A 148 -13.05 -7.66 -4.76
N GLY A 149 -13.10 -7.85 -6.09
CA GLY A 149 -12.69 -9.10 -6.76
C GLY A 149 -11.23 -9.54 -6.55
N ASN A 150 -10.31 -8.61 -6.27
CA ASN A 150 -8.91 -8.92 -5.95
C ASN A 150 -8.69 -9.34 -4.48
N THR A 151 -9.71 -9.19 -3.63
CA THR A 151 -9.69 -9.43 -2.18
C THR A 151 -10.89 -10.28 -1.74
N ALA A 152 -11.54 -10.95 -2.70
CA ALA A 152 -12.59 -11.93 -2.47
C ALA A 152 -12.17 -12.90 -1.36
N PRO A 153 -13.07 -13.30 -0.44
CA PRO A 153 -12.70 -14.05 0.76
C PRO A 153 -11.88 -15.30 0.46
N GLU A 154 -12.19 -16.02 -0.63
CA GLU A 154 -11.48 -17.22 -1.04
C GLU A 154 -10.05 -16.93 -1.52
N ALA A 155 -9.86 -15.83 -2.27
CA ALA A 155 -8.54 -15.38 -2.72
C ALA A 155 -7.70 -14.90 -1.52
N LEU A 156 -8.31 -14.09 -0.64
CA LEU A 156 -7.64 -13.58 0.55
C LEU A 156 -7.30 -14.70 1.54
N GLU A 157 -8.18 -15.69 1.70
CA GLU A 157 -7.94 -16.87 2.55
C GLU A 157 -6.69 -17.66 2.13
N GLN A 158 -6.45 -17.82 0.82
CA GLN A 158 -5.24 -18.48 0.32
C GLN A 158 -4.00 -17.63 0.59
N ARG A 159 -4.12 -16.32 0.38
CA ARG A 159 -3.01 -15.36 0.53
C ARG A 159 -2.61 -15.13 1.99
N VAL A 160 -3.53 -15.18 2.97
CA VAL A 160 -3.21 -15.00 4.39
C VAL A 160 -2.14 -15.98 4.90
N ASP A 161 -2.12 -17.20 4.38
CA ASP A 161 -1.07 -18.16 4.72
C ASP A 161 0.28 -17.78 4.11
N GLU A 162 0.33 -17.04 3.00
CA GLU A 162 1.57 -16.50 2.43
C GLU A 162 2.03 -15.26 3.19
N LEU A 163 1.11 -14.38 3.60
CA LEU A 163 1.41 -13.08 4.23
C LEU A 163 2.32 -13.16 5.45
N TRP A 164 2.11 -14.13 6.36
CA TRP A 164 2.95 -14.24 7.57
C TRP A 164 4.40 -14.69 7.29
N ARG A 165 4.68 -15.19 6.08
CA ARG A 165 6.03 -15.60 5.67
C ARG A 165 6.87 -14.44 5.14
N VAL A 166 6.22 -13.35 4.73
CA VAL A 166 6.84 -12.15 4.19
C VAL A 166 7.45 -11.32 5.32
N GLU A 167 8.68 -10.85 5.12
CA GLU A 167 9.42 -10.01 6.08
C GLU A 167 8.96 -8.55 6.05
N HIS A 168 7.65 -8.33 6.21
CA HIS A 168 7.07 -6.99 6.27
C HIS A 168 6.92 -6.51 7.73
N PRO A 169 7.39 -5.30 8.10
CA PRO A 169 7.35 -4.75 9.46
C PRO A 169 5.94 -4.53 10.08
N ALA A 170 4.89 -4.39 9.28
CA ALA A 170 3.52 -4.27 9.79
C ALA A 170 2.70 -5.59 9.84
N THR A 171 3.23 -6.73 9.35
CA THR A 171 2.41 -7.96 9.14
C THR A 171 1.65 -8.41 10.38
N ALA A 172 2.35 -8.52 11.53
CA ALA A 172 1.74 -9.02 12.75
C ALA A 172 0.61 -8.10 13.25
N GLN A 173 0.83 -6.79 13.22
CA GLN A 173 -0.15 -5.79 13.66
C GLN A 173 -1.37 -5.77 12.75
N VAL A 174 -1.17 -5.62 11.44
CA VAL A 174 -2.26 -5.53 10.43
C VAL A 174 -3.15 -6.77 10.50
N LEU A 175 -2.55 -7.97 10.54
CA LEU A 175 -3.32 -9.22 10.61
C LEU A 175 -4.04 -9.40 11.95
N ALA A 176 -3.49 -8.88 13.05
CA ALA A 176 -4.16 -8.93 14.35
C ALA A 176 -5.39 -8.01 14.35
N GLU A 177 -5.23 -6.75 13.94
CA GLU A 177 -6.29 -5.74 13.93
C GLU A 177 -7.45 -6.15 13.01
N LEU A 178 -7.17 -6.56 11.77
CA LEU A 178 -8.20 -7.05 10.85
C LEU A 178 -8.86 -8.34 11.35
N GLY A 179 -8.06 -9.23 11.95
CA GLY A 179 -8.57 -10.45 12.55
C GLY A 179 -9.53 -10.22 13.71
N GLU A 180 -9.38 -9.10 14.45
CA GLU A 180 -10.34 -8.68 15.47
C GLU A 180 -11.60 -8.08 14.85
N GLY A 181 -11.47 -7.19 13.86
CA GLY A 181 -12.60 -6.56 13.16
C GLY A 181 -13.52 -7.56 12.46
N LEU A 182 -12.96 -8.67 11.94
CA LEU A 182 -13.70 -9.70 11.21
C LEU A 182 -14.53 -10.65 12.08
N ARG A 183 -14.47 -10.59 13.42
CA ARG A 183 -15.13 -11.59 14.29
C ARG A 183 -16.65 -11.65 14.11
N GLY A 184 -17.28 -10.51 13.82
CA GLY A 184 -18.72 -10.41 13.54
C GLY A 184 -19.10 -10.83 12.12
N VAL A 185 -18.17 -10.63 11.17
CA VAL A 185 -18.37 -10.81 9.73
C VAL A 185 -18.08 -12.24 9.28
N ASP A 186 -16.84 -12.69 9.50
CA ASP A 186 -16.33 -14.00 9.08
C ASP A 186 -15.38 -14.57 10.15
N LYS A 187 -15.94 -15.45 10.99
CA LYS A 187 -15.23 -16.08 12.09
C LYS A 187 -14.06 -16.96 11.62
N ARG A 188 -14.15 -17.54 10.42
CA ARG A 188 -13.12 -18.42 9.88
C ARG A 188 -11.92 -17.59 9.44
N LEU A 189 -12.15 -16.57 8.62
CA LEU A 189 -11.10 -15.66 8.18
C LEU A 189 -10.47 -14.92 9.36
N ALA A 190 -11.29 -14.42 10.30
CA ALA A 190 -10.82 -13.80 11.55
C ALA A 190 -9.87 -14.69 12.34
N LYS A 191 -10.17 -15.98 12.48
CA LYS A 191 -9.29 -16.93 13.18
C LYS A 191 -7.99 -17.17 12.41
N ARG A 192 -8.04 -17.27 11.09
CA ARG A 192 -6.84 -17.45 10.25
C ARG A 192 -5.91 -16.25 10.34
N MET A 193 -6.44 -15.03 10.20
CA MET A 193 -5.65 -13.80 10.32
C MET A 193 -4.96 -13.67 11.69
N ARG A 194 -5.67 -13.89 12.80
CA ARG A 194 -5.05 -13.87 14.15
C ARG A 194 -4.00 -14.95 14.34
N THR A 195 -4.20 -16.13 13.74
CA THR A 195 -3.20 -17.21 13.77
C THR A 195 -1.95 -16.82 12.98
N ALA A 196 -2.13 -16.24 11.80
CA ALA A 196 -1.05 -15.73 10.95
C ALA A 196 -0.30 -14.56 11.64
N ALA A 197 -1.00 -13.67 12.33
CA ALA A 197 -0.42 -12.60 13.15
C ALA A 197 0.52 -13.17 14.23
N ASN A 198 0.05 -14.16 14.99
CA ASN A 198 0.87 -14.83 16.01
C ASN A 198 2.10 -15.51 15.41
N LYS A 199 1.97 -16.16 14.24
CA LYS A 199 3.10 -16.75 13.52
C LYS A 199 4.11 -15.68 13.10
N ALA A 200 3.66 -14.57 12.52
CA ALA A 200 4.52 -13.47 12.09
C ALA A 200 5.27 -12.86 13.29
N GLN A 201 4.58 -12.63 14.41
CA GLN A 201 5.18 -12.12 15.64
C GLN A 201 6.25 -13.06 16.20
N SER A 202 6.06 -14.38 16.07
CA SER A 202 6.99 -15.38 16.60
C SER A 202 8.26 -15.57 15.75
N ARG A 203 8.30 -14.99 14.54
CA ARG A 203 9.46 -15.06 13.64
C ARG A 203 10.41 -13.86 13.76
N ARG A 204 9.95 -12.76 14.35
CA ARG A 204 10.80 -11.60 14.65
C ARG A 204 11.58 -11.83 15.93
#